data_AF-A0AAE1CGY8-F1
#
_entry.id   AF-A0AAE1CGY8-F1
#
_cell.length_a   1.000
_cell.length_b   1.000
_cell.length_c   1.000
_cell.angle_alpha   90.00
_cell.angle_beta   90.00
_cell.angle_gamma   90.00
#
_symmetry.space_group_name_H-M   'P 1'
#
loop_
_entity.id
_entity.type
_entity.pdbx_description
1 polymer ?
#
loop_
_entity_poly.entity_id
_entity_poly.type
_entity_poly.pdbx_seq_one_letter_code
_entity_poly.pdbx_strand_id
1 'polypeptide(L)'
;MDLVRISSFSLHCFTHLATALKSWHARAHSWFDADTAILNPHTPLEIFLPPENLTGLENVDLIINSNWDGLNSGVFALRVSPWSVTFLSAVLAYPIYEAHRIATDRFRDQSAFQFLLQSADSPFADTPMKGKDHWVEVPMRWFNSLPVNNAFFKNGTWIFGKNMTDAQFDNGTTVVFDDGHGGKVNPWKVMQGDMVVHFAGTSYFRDSWMEPWIARAEAELPEWSNATTKWTLSTEARDFWYETNSKMVVDRAKSAIEEVEKKRLREKLAKEKKEKEEKDKLEKARLEKEKKEKDEKDKQEKVKLEKEKMEKDRADKEKAEAVRQAQREKEVKEKAMELEKEQAKAIAPTDQAQGTQPPEQPFKTESSTTMGAGSLDISSSASEIQRRRQD
;
A
#
# COMPACT_ATOMS: atom_id res chain seq x y z
N MET A 1 -35.34 1.18 -9.07
CA MET A 1 -34.94 1.97 -10.25
C MET A 1 -34.71 3.44 -9.87
N ASP A 2 -34.35 3.70 -8.60
CA ASP A 2 -34.49 5.03 -7.99
C ASP A 2 -33.16 5.78 -7.81
N LEU A 3 -32.02 5.13 -8.06
CA LEU A 3 -30.69 5.75 -8.10
C LEU A 3 -30.45 6.60 -9.37
N VAL A 4 -31.27 6.46 -10.40
CA VAL A 4 -31.12 7.21 -11.65
C VAL A 4 -31.66 8.65 -11.54
N ARG A 5 -32.45 8.98 -10.50
CA ARG A 5 -32.97 10.35 -10.29
C ARG A 5 -32.00 11.29 -9.55
N ILE A 6 -30.88 10.79 -9.03
CA ILE A 6 -29.73 11.62 -8.61
C ILE A 6 -28.80 11.90 -9.81
N SER A 7 -29.13 11.42 -11.02
CA SER A 7 -28.26 11.61 -12.18
C SER A 7 -28.52 12.93 -12.92
N SER A 8 -27.41 13.60 -13.23
CA SER A 8 -27.23 14.72 -14.16
C SER A 8 -27.57 16.14 -13.68
N PHE A 9 -28.65 16.39 -12.93
CA PHE A 9 -28.99 17.78 -12.55
C PHE A 9 -28.23 18.29 -11.31
N SER A 10 -28.02 17.43 -10.32
CA SER A 10 -27.37 17.82 -9.05
C SER A 10 -25.87 18.10 -9.24
N LEU A 11 -25.15 17.22 -9.94
CA LEU A 11 -23.68 17.32 -10.10
C LEU A 11 -23.21 18.52 -10.95
N HIS A 12 -24.04 19.01 -11.87
CA HIS A 12 -23.70 20.17 -12.72
C HIS A 12 -23.83 21.50 -11.98
N CYS A 13 -24.78 21.64 -11.05
CA CYS A 13 -24.88 22.80 -10.17
C CYS A 13 -23.71 22.88 -9.16
N PHE A 14 -23.17 21.73 -8.72
CA PHE A 14 -22.10 21.68 -7.72
C PHE A 14 -20.73 22.19 -8.22
N THR A 15 -20.44 22.17 -9.52
CA THR A 15 -19.08 22.46 -10.03
C THR A 15 -18.84 23.93 -10.40
N HIS A 16 -19.87 24.70 -10.75
CA HIS A 16 -19.69 26.07 -11.27
C HIS A 16 -19.69 27.18 -10.20
N LEU A 17 -20.07 26.90 -8.95
CA LEU A 17 -20.09 27.92 -7.87
C LEU A 17 -18.89 27.86 -6.90
N ALA A 18 -18.04 26.83 -7.01
CA ALA A 18 -17.12 26.45 -5.92
C ALA A 18 -15.87 27.34 -5.78
N THR A 19 -15.52 28.15 -6.79
CA THR A 19 -14.19 28.77 -6.90
C THR A 19 -14.07 30.21 -6.38
N ALA A 20 -15.17 30.88 -6.03
CA ALA A 20 -15.14 32.31 -5.67
C ALA A 20 -15.36 32.64 -4.18
N LEU A 21 -15.94 31.72 -3.39
CA LEU A 21 -16.36 31.99 -2.01
C LEU A 21 -15.56 31.14 -1.02
N LYS A 22 -15.07 31.74 0.08
CA LYS A 22 -14.29 31.03 1.10
C LYS A 22 -15.12 30.55 2.29
N SER A 23 -16.25 31.21 2.56
CA SER A 23 -17.14 30.95 3.70
C SER A 23 -17.78 29.57 3.65
N TRP A 24 -17.91 28.93 4.81
CA TRP A 24 -18.65 27.68 4.99
C TRP A 24 -20.13 27.93 4.71
N HIS A 25 -20.67 29.03 5.23
CA HIS A 25 -22.08 29.41 5.10
C HIS A 25 -22.52 29.64 3.65
N ALA A 26 -21.61 30.05 2.77
CA ALA A 26 -21.95 30.27 1.35
C ALA A 26 -21.76 29.04 0.47
N ARG A 27 -21.16 27.95 0.99
CA ARG A 27 -20.87 26.72 0.24
C ARG A 27 -21.43 25.46 0.90
N ALA A 28 -22.08 25.57 2.04
CA ALA A 28 -22.73 24.46 2.69
C ALA A 28 -24.00 24.07 1.94
N HIS A 29 -24.15 22.77 1.68
CA HIS A 29 -25.38 22.16 1.21
C HIS A 29 -25.79 21.11 2.22
N SER A 30 -27.04 21.16 2.64
CA SER A 30 -27.60 20.19 3.56
C SER A 30 -28.51 19.23 2.81
N TRP A 31 -28.27 17.95 2.98
CA TRP A 31 -29.13 16.88 2.49
C TRP A 31 -30.16 16.55 3.55
N PHE A 32 -31.40 16.30 3.12
CA PHE A 32 -32.49 15.80 3.96
C PHE A 32 -33.21 14.68 3.21
N ASP A 33 -33.37 13.54 3.85
CA ASP A 33 -34.20 12.45 3.34
C ASP A 33 -35.66 12.90 3.24
N ALA A 34 -36.39 12.28 2.30
CA ALA A 34 -37.79 12.60 2.02
C ALA A 34 -38.74 12.28 3.19
N ASP A 35 -38.28 11.49 4.16
CA ASP A 35 -38.99 11.16 5.39
C ASP A 35 -38.39 11.90 6.59
N THR A 36 -38.17 13.20 6.41
CA THR A 36 -37.83 14.13 7.48
C THR A 36 -38.91 15.21 7.59
N ALA A 37 -39.11 15.77 8.79
CA ALA A 37 -40.03 16.87 9.03
C ALA A 37 -39.39 17.93 9.93
N ILE A 38 -39.61 19.21 9.61
CA ILE A 38 -39.17 20.34 10.43
C ILE A 38 -40.22 20.57 11.53
N LEU A 39 -39.80 20.50 12.79
CA LEU A 39 -40.66 20.71 13.95
C LEU A 39 -40.53 22.11 14.55
N ASN A 40 -39.34 22.70 14.49
CA ASN A 40 -39.07 24.04 15.04
C ASN A 40 -38.46 24.97 13.98
N PRO A 41 -39.26 25.73 13.22
CA PRO A 41 -38.77 26.65 12.20
C PRO A 41 -38.02 27.86 12.79
N HIS A 42 -38.06 28.10 14.09
CA HIS A 42 -37.30 29.18 14.74
C HIS A 42 -35.82 28.87 14.90
N THR A 43 -35.42 27.59 14.76
CA THR A 43 -34.04 27.14 14.88
C THR A 43 -33.39 27.15 13.50
N PRO A 44 -32.48 28.10 13.20
CA PRO A 44 -31.78 28.14 11.92
C PRO A 44 -30.79 26.99 11.84
N LEU A 45 -30.63 26.39 10.66
CA LEU A 45 -29.65 25.33 10.44
C LEU A 45 -28.20 25.81 10.66
N GLU A 46 -27.96 27.11 10.44
CA GLU A 46 -26.67 27.78 10.54
C GLU A 46 -26.05 27.68 11.93
N ILE A 47 -26.85 27.53 12.99
CA ILE A 47 -26.33 27.44 14.36
C ILE A 47 -25.51 26.17 14.58
N PHE A 48 -25.77 25.12 13.77
CA PHE A 48 -25.10 23.83 13.87
C PHE A 48 -23.84 23.75 13.03
N LEU A 49 -23.54 24.79 12.23
CA LEU A 49 -22.42 24.79 11.29
C LEU A 49 -21.11 25.25 11.99
N PRO A 50 -19.94 24.78 11.53
CA PRO A 50 -18.65 25.22 12.02
C PRO A 50 -18.51 26.74 11.95
N PRO A 51 -18.15 27.40 13.06
CA PRO A 51 -17.84 28.83 13.06
C PRO A 51 -16.62 29.13 12.19
N GLU A 52 -16.72 30.16 11.34
CA GLU A 52 -15.66 30.50 10.38
C GLU A 52 -14.43 31.16 11.03
N ASN A 53 -14.56 31.64 12.26
CA ASN A 53 -13.49 32.25 13.03
C ASN A 53 -12.57 31.23 13.72
N LEU A 54 -12.89 29.93 13.63
CA LEU A 54 -12.12 28.85 14.26
C LEU A 54 -11.24 28.14 13.23
N THR A 55 -9.95 28.47 13.22
CA THR A 55 -8.97 27.97 12.23
C THR A 55 -8.77 26.45 12.26
N GLY A 56 -9.03 25.82 13.41
CA GLY A 56 -9.04 24.37 13.56
C GLY A 56 -10.21 23.69 12.86
N LEU A 57 -11.18 24.43 12.31
CA LEU A 57 -12.33 23.87 11.60
C LEU A 57 -12.32 24.13 10.08
N GLU A 58 -11.30 24.84 9.58
CA GLU A 58 -11.21 25.24 8.16
C GLU A 58 -11.27 24.08 7.16
N ASN A 59 -10.86 22.89 7.57
CA ASN A 59 -10.84 21.69 6.72
C ASN A 59 -12.12 20.85 6.85
N VAL A 60 -13.03 21.17 7.77
CA VAL A 60 -14.27 20.41 7.95
C VAL A 60 -15.15 20.60 6.71
N ASP A 61 -15.34 19.52 5.97
CA ASP A 61 -16.11 19.45 4.74
C ASP A 61 -17.44 18.72 4.92
N LEU A 62 -17.55 17.77 5.86
CA LEU A 62 -18.75 17.00 6.15
C LEU A 62 -19.13 17.10 7.62
N ILE A 63 -20.41 17.34 7.90
CA ILE A 63 -21.01 17.20 9.22
C ILE A 63 -22.06 16.11 9.11
N ILE A 64 -21.92 15.07 9.91
CA ILE A 64 -22.82 13.93 9.92
C ILE A 64 -23.13 13.53 11.36
N ASN A 65 -24.23 12.83 11.59
CA ASN A 65 -24.62 12.39 12.92
C ASN A 65 -24.41 10.88 13.04
N SER A 66 -24.38 10.39 14.28
CA SER A 66 -24.38 8.96 14.55
C SER A 66 -25.37 8.59 15.65
N ASN A 67 -25.70 7.30 15.72
CA ASN A 67 -26.44 6.69 16.81
C ASN A 67 -25.89 5.29 17.15
N TRP A 68 -26.70 4.47 17.81
CA TRP A 68 -26.35 3.12 18.23
C TRP A 68 -25.90 2.20 17.07
N ASP A 69 -26.31 2.49 15.84
CA ASP A 69 -25.99 1.71 14.63
C ASP A 69 -24.94 2.39 13.73
N GLY A 70 -24.23 3.40 14.27
CA GLY A 70 -23.18 4.13 13.56
C GLY A 70 -23.67 5.42 12.89
N LEU A 71 -22.95 5.86 11.85
CA LEU A 71 -23.28 7.08 11.12
C LEU A 71 -24.68 7.00 10.51
N ASN A 72 -25.35 8.13 10.35
CA ASN A 72 -26.65 8.22 9.67
C ASN A 72 -26.60 9.25 8.55
N SER A 73 -26.84 8.82 7.32
CA SER A 73 -26.78 9.67 6.12
C SER A 73 -28.10 10.34 5.74
N GLY A 74 -29.16 10.23 6.56
CA GLY A 74 -30.46 10.79 6.21
C GLY A 74 -30.56 12.30 6.34
N VAL A 75 -29.77 12.90 7.23
CA VAL A 75 -29.52 14.35 7.23
C VAL A 75 -28.04 14.59 7.52
N PHE A 76 -27.39 15.35 6.64
CA PHE A 76 -25.99 15.76 6.81
C PHE A 76 -25.74 17.08 6.07
N ALA A 77 -24.69 17.80 6.45
CA ALA A 77 -24.27 19.02 5.78
C ALA A 77 -22.88 18.83 5.15
N LEU A 78 -22.72 19.27 3.91
CA LEU A 78 -21.50 19.12 3.14
C LEU A 78 -21.09 20.47 2.54
N ARG A 79 -19.85 20.88 2.75
CA ARG A 79 -19.25 22.02 2.07
C ARG A 79 -18.87 21.65 0.65
N VAL A 80 -19.15 22.50 -0.33
CA VAL A 80 -18.63 22.30 -1.69
C VAL A 80 -17.11 22.50 -1.70
N SER A 81 -16.36 21.41 -1.87
CA SER A 81 -14.91 21.39 -1.95
C SER A 81 -14.41 20.23 -2.82
N PRO A 82 -13.14 20.23 -3.25
CA PRO A 82 -12.53 19.09 -3.92
C PRO A 82 -12.61 17.79 -3.10
N TRP A 83 -12.57 17.91 -1.76
CA TRP A 83 -12.72 16.75 -0.88
C TRP A 83 -14.11 16.15 -0.99
N SER A 84 -15.14 16.98 -0.91
CA SER A 84 -16.54 16.56 -1.02
C SER A 84 -16.86 15.89 -2.36
N VAL A 85 -16.33 16.43 -3.47
CA VAL A 85 -16.50 15.83 -4.80
C VAL A 85 -15.84 14.44 -4.86
N THR A 86 -14.63 14.31 -4.31
CA THR A 86 -13.90 13.04 -4.27
C THR A 86 -14.62 12.02 -3.39
N PHE A 87 -15.08 12.46 -2.21
CA PHE A 87 -15.81 11.64 -1.26
C PHE A 87 -17.11 11.11 -1.88
N LEU A 88 -17.95 11.98 -2.44
CA LEU A 88 -19.20 11.56 -3.08
C LEU A 88 -18.96 10.68 -4.32
N SER A 89 -17.89 10.92 -5.07
CA SER A 89 -17.51 10.05 -6.19
C SER A 89 -17.16 8.63 -5.71
N ALA A 90 -16.46 8.51 -4.57
CA ALA A 90 -16.17 7.22 -3.96
C ALA A 90 -17.44 6.54 -3.44
N VAL A 91 -18.35 7.29 -2.81
CA VAL A 91 -19.68 6.75 -2.40
C VAL A 91 -20.44 6.20 -3.61
N LEU A 92 -20.49 6.94 -4.73
CA LEU A 92 -21.15 6.50 -5.94
C LEU A 92 -20.49 5.27 -6.58
N ALA A 93 -19.17 5.16 -6.48
CA ALA A 93 -18.42 4.01 -6.98
C ALA A 93 -18.46 2.79 -6.03
N TYR A 94 -18.87 2.98 -4.76
CA TYR A 94 -18.87 1.95 -3.72
C TYR A 94 -19.51 0.61 -4.18
N PRO A 95 -20.67 0.59 -4.86
CA PRO A 95 -21.26 -0.67 -5.31
C PRO A 95 -20.45 -1.42 -6.36
N ILE A 96 -19.52 -0.75 -7.04
CA ILE A 96 -18.69 -1.32 -8.10
C ILE A 96 -17.42 -1.94 -7.51
N TYR A 97 -16.68 -1.22 -6.66
CA TYR A 97 -15.41 -1.69 -6.14
C TYR A 97 -15.53 -2.48 -4.82
N GLU A 98 -16.61 -2.28 -4.06
CA GLU A 98 -16.96 -3.06 -2.86
C GLU A 98 -18.19 -3.95 -3.08
N ALA A 99 -18.32 -4.54 -4.27
CA ALA A 99 -19.49 -5.34 -4.65
C ALA A 99 -19.81 -6.48 -3.65
N HIS A 100 -18.79 -7.04 -2.99
CA HIS A 100 -18.96 -8.08 -1.97
C HIS A 100 -19.63 -7.56 -0.69
N ARG A 101 -19.43 -6.28 -0.34
CA ARG A 101 -20.03 -5.64 0.84
C ARG A 101 -21.51 -5.31 0.62
N ILE A 102 -21.90 -4.98 -0.61
CA ILE A 102 -23.29 -4.68 -0.97
C ILE A 102 -24.27 -5.81 -0.62
N ALA A 103 -23.79 -7.07 -0.64
CA ALA A 103 -24.61 -8.21 -0.28
C ALA A 103 -24.92 -8.31 1.23
N THR A 104 -24.07 -7.73 2.08
CA THR A 104 -24.17 -7.82 3.55
C THR A 104 -24.50 -6.49 4.22
N ASP A 105 -24.20 -5.37 3.56
CA ASP A 105 -24.44 -4.04 4.07
C ASP A 105 -25.94 -3.76 4.18
N ARG A 106 -26.33 -3.31 5.36
CA ARG A 106 -27.73 -3.10 5.72
C ARG A 106 -28.31 -1.84 5.07
N PHE A 107 -27.50 -0.80 4.92
CA PHE A 107 -27.92 0.53 4.45
C PHE A 107 -26.92 1.02 3.41
N ARG A 108 -27.34 1.21 2.16
CA ARG A 108 -26.40 1.33 1.02
C ARG A 108 -25.42 2.49 1.16
N ASP A 109 -25.93 3.71 1.15
CA ASP A 109 -25.16 4.96 1.25
C ASP A 109 -24.58 5.16 2.66
N GLN A 110 -25.36 4.87 3.70
CA GLN A 110 -24.90 4.95 5.09
C GLN A 110 -23.71 4.02 5.36
N SER A 111 -23.77 2.75 4.93
CA SER A 111 -22.66 1.80 5.06
C SER A 111 -21.46 2.22 4.21
N ALA A 112 -21.67 2.81 3.04
CA ALA A 112 -20.59 3.39 2.23
C ALA A 112 -19.88 4.54 2.97
N PHE A 113 -20.64 5.47 3.56
CA PHE A 113 -20.09 6.57 4.38
C PHE A 113 -19.29 6.00 5.55
N GLN A 114 -19.85 5.05 6.29
CA GLN A 114 -19.19 4.45 7.43
C GLN A 114 -17.89 3.74 7.05
N PHE A 115 -17.91 2.93 5.98
CA PHE A 115 -16.72 2.29 5.45
C PHE A 115 -15.67 3.33 5.04
N LEU A 116 -16.04 4.30 4.20
CA LEU A 116 -15.11 5.28 3.64
C LEU A 116 -14.46 6.16 4.71
N LEU A 117 -15.22 6.57 5.74
CA LEU A 117 -14.78 7.51 6.77
C LEU A 117 -14.09 6.84 7.96
N GLN A 118 -14.48 5.61 8.32
CA GLN A 118 -14.06 4.97 9.57
C GLN A 118 -13.20 3.70 9.38
N SER A 119 -13.29 3.00 8.24
CA SER A 119 -12.55 1.74 8.03
C SER A 119 -11.07 1.97 7.72
N ALA A 120 -10.20 1.13 8.30
CA ALA A 120 -8.80 1.06 7.92
C ALA A 120 -8.58 0.48 6.51
N ASP A 121 -9.54 -0.31 6.02
CA ASP A 121 -9.52 -0.89 4.67
C ASP A 121 -10.09 0.07 3.61
N SER A 122 -10.54 1.26 4.03
CA SER A 122 -11.06 2.28 3.12
C SER A 122 -9.99 2.71 2.11
N PRO A 123 -10.36 2.96 0.83
CA PRO A 123 -9.44 3.58 -0.13
C PRO A 123 -8.95 4.96 0.31
N PHE A 124 -9.65 5.63 1.24
CA PHE A 124 -9.16 6.88 1.82
C PHE A 124 -8.15 6.67 2.94
N ALA A 125 -8.09 5.49 3.56
CA ALA A 125 -7.33 5.25 4.78
C ALA A 125 -5.83 5.53 4.67
N ASP A 126 -5.21 5.47 3.49
CA ASP A 126 -3.79 5.76 3.31
C ASP A 126 -3.52 6.96 2.40
N THR A 127 -4.53 7.80 2.20
CA THR A 127 -4.44 8.98 1.34
C THR A 127 -4.44 10.25 2.19
N PRO A 128 -4.03 11.41 1.63
CA PRO A 128 -4.26 12.71 2.26
C PRO A 128 -5.74 13.00 2.56
N MET A 129 -6.68 12.22 1.97
CA MET A 129 -8.11 12.31 2.23
C MET A 129 -8.52 11.54 3.50
N LYS A 130 -7.60 10.74 4.09
CA LYS A 130 -7.75 10.12 5.42
C LYS A 130 -7.83 11.24 6.45
N GLY A 131 -9.03 11.74 6.70
CA GLY A 131 -9.15 12.90 7.57
C GLY A 131 -10.35 12.79 8.47
N LYS A 132 -10.10 12.52 9.76
CA LYS A 132 -10.93 13.12 10.82
C LYS A 132 -10.91 14.66 10.74
N ASP A 133 -9.97 15.22 9.99
CA ASP A 133 -9.89 16.65 9.70
C ASP A 133 -10.95 17.17 8.73
N HIS A 134 -11.58 16.29 7.95
CA HIS A 134 -12.55 16.66 6.92
C HIS A 134 -13.99 16.38 7.31
N TRP A 135 -14.23 15.64 8.37
CA TRP A 135 -15.59 15.36 8.81
C TRP A 135 -15.70 15.37 10.33
N VAL A 136 -16.86 15.77 10.82
CA VAL A 136 -17.16 15.80 12.24
C VAL A 136 -18.50 15.12 12.49
N GLU A 137 -18.51 14.27 13.51
CA GLU A 137 -19.73 13.68 14.03
C GLU A 137 -20.39 14.65 15.03
N VAL A 138 -21.66 14.96 14.85
CA VAL A 138 -22.42 15.86 15.72
C VAL A 138 -23.64 15.16 16.33
N PRO A 139 -24.20 15.66 17.44
CA PRO A 139 -25.40 15.10 18.03
C PRO A 139 -26.56 14.98 17.04
N MET A 140 -27.23 13.83 16.99
CA MET A 140 -28.42 13.64 16.13
C MET A 140 -29.52 14.65 16.41
N ARG A 141 -29.69 15.07 17.67
CA ARG A 141 -30.72 16.05 18.09
C ARG A 141 -30.66 17.39 17.37
N TRP A 142 -29.51 17.74 16.80
CA TRP A 142 -29.37 19.00 16.08
C TRP A 142 -30.23 19.06 14.81
N PHE A 143 -30.18 18.01 13.99
CA PHE A 143 -30.86 18.04 12.69
C PHE A 143 -31.21 16.66 12.08
N ASN A 144 -30.99 15.57 12.82
CA ASN A 144 -31.23 14.21 12.33
C ASN A 144 -31.81 13.33 13.45
N SER A 145 -32.69 13.92 14.27
CA SER A 145 -33.19 13.24 15.46
C SER A 145 -34.24 12.20 15.08
N LEU A 146 -34.27 11.10 15.81
CA LEU A 146 -35.20 10.01 15.53
C LEU A 146 -36.43 10.14 16.45
N PRO A 147 -37.68 9.90 15.99
CA PRO A 147 -38.87 10.01 16.85
C PRO A 147 -38.74 9.25 18.18
N VAL A 148 -39.40 9.69 19.24
CA VAL A 148 -39.41 8.83 20.44
C VAL A 148 -40.15 7.53 20.13
N ASN A 149 -39.67 6.39 20.66
CA ASN A 149 -40.21 5.04 20.41
C ASN A 149 -40.07 4.52 18.97
N ASN A 150 -39.08 5.06 18.29
CA ASN A 150 -38.77 4.75 16.91
C ASN A 150 -37.46 3.91 16.92
N ALA A 151 -37.47 2.60 16.76
CA ALA A 151 -36.19 1.85 16.81
C ALA A 151 -36.30 0.43 16.29
N PHE A 152 -35.17 -0.23 16.20
CA PHE A 152 -35.11 -1.68 16.27
C PHE A 152 -35.41 -2.11 17.70
N PHE A 153 -36.14 -3.20 17.86
CA PHE A 153 -35.93 -4.01 19.04
C PHE A 153 -34.46 -4.45 19.08
N LYS A 154 -33.89 -4.66 20.28
CA LYS A 154 -32.53 -5.20 20.46
C LYS A 154 -32.24 -6.47 19.64
N ASN A 155 -33.27 -7.22 19.25
CA ASN A 155 -33.16 -8.40 18.39
C ASN A 155 -33.11 -8.09 16.87
N GLY A 156 -33.03 -6.81 16.47
CA GLY A 156 -32.94 -6.37 15.07
C GLY A 156 -34.28 -6.21 14.33
N THR A 157 -35.41 -6.50 14.98
CA THR A 157 -36.75 -6.36 14.38
C THR A 157 -37.18 -4.90 14.38
N TRP A 158 -37.72 -4.42 13.26
CA TRP A 158 -38.20 -3.03 13.13
C TRP A 158 -39.49 -2.79 13.93
N ILE A 159 -39.50 -1.75 14.79
CA ILE A 159 -40.74 -1.26 15.42
C ILE A 159 -41.69 -0.66 14.38
N PHE A 160 -41.18 -0.06 13.29
CA PHE A 160 -41.98 0.49 12.20
C PHE A 160 -42.60 -0.55 11.27
N GLY A 161 -42.53 -1.84 11.59
CA GLY A 161 -43.19 -2.88 10.78
C GLY A 161 -44.74 -2.83 10.85
N LYS A 162 -45.34 -1.82 11.48
CA LYS A 162 -46.77 -1.64 11.70
C LYS A 162 -47.13 -0.15 11.74
N ASN A 163 -48.41 0.14 11.51
CA ASN A 163 -48.97 1.49 11.67
C ASN A 163 -48.73 2.02 13.09
N MET A 164 -48.39 3.30 13.20
CA MET A 164 -48.36 4.01 14.49
C MET A 164 -49.80 4.11 15.04
N THR A 165 -49.97 3.86 16.33
CA THR A 165 -51.24 4.12 17.02
C THR A 165 -51.19 5.48 17.72
N ASP A 166 -52.35 6.11 17.94
CA ASP A 166 -52.45 7.36 18.69
C ASP A 166 -51.80 7.24 20.07
N ALA A 167 -52.04 6.12 20.75
CA ALA A 167 -51.41 5.83 22.03
C ALA A 167 -49.88 5.74 21.94
N GLN A 168 -49.30 5.21 20.85
CA GLN A 168 -47.84 5.20 20.67
C GLN A 168 -47.28 6.60 20.43
N PHE A 169 -48.02 7.46 19.74
CA PHE A 169 -47.63 8.83 19.47
C PHE A 169 -47.75 9.72 20.71
N ASP A 170 -48.90 9.70 21.38
CA ASP A 170 -49.19 10.51 22.57
C ASP A 170 -48.31 10.08 23.73
N ASN A 171 -48.27 8.78 24.02
CA ASN A 171 -47.34 8.26 25.01
C ASN A 171 -45.91 8.44 24.52
N GLY A 172 -45.63 8.47 23.22
CA GLY A 172 -44.27 8.69 22.74
C GLY A 172 -43.70 10.05 23.01
N THR A 173 -44.53 11.06 23.25
CA THR A 173 -44.04 12.35 23.73
C THR A 173 -43.73 12.39 25.22
N THR A 174 -44.15 11.39 26.00
CA THR A 174 -44.15 11.44 27.47
C THR A 174 -43.60 10.17 28.16
N VAL A 175 -43.53 9.06 27.43
CA VAL A 175 -43.21 7.70 27.89
C VAL A 175 -42.34 7.02 26.83
N VAL A 176 -41.24 6.43 27.29
CA VAL A 176 -40.33 5.68 26.42
C VAL A 176 -40.67 4.20 26.50
N PHE A 177 -41.03 3.62 25.36
CA PHE A 177 -41.13 2.18 25.20
C PHE A 177 -39.73 1.57 25.28
N ASP A 178 -39.58 0.52 26.08
CA ASP A 178 -38.33 -0.21 26.17
C ASP A 178 -38.11 -1.03 24.89
N ASP A 179 -37.29 -0.49 24.00
CA ASP A 179 -36.80 -1.12 22.76
C ASP A 179 -35.63 -2.09 23.03
N GLY A 180 -35.30 -2.33 24.31
CA GLY A 180 -34.14 -3.10 24.75
C GLY A 180 -32.91 -2.24 25.03
N HIS A 181 -33.04 -0.91 24.97
CA HIS A 181 -32.06 0.07 25.47
C HIS A 181 -32.43 0.65 26.85
N GLY A 182 -33.30 -0.04 27.60
CA GLY A 182 -33.55 0.23 29.02
C GLY A 182 -34.62 1.28 29.29
N GLY A 183 -35.53 1.50 28.33
CA GLY A 183 -36.71 2.37 28.51
C GLY A 183 -36.39 3.83 28.86
N LYS A 184 -35.26 4.37 28.36
CA LYS A 184 -34.83 5.76 28.58
C LYS A 184 -34.78 6.52 27.26
N VAL A 185 -35.07 7.83 27.31
CA VAL A 185 -34.91 8.68 26.14
C VAL A 185 -33.42 8.74 25.83
N ASN A 186 -33.03 8.19 24.69
CA ASN A 186 -31.63 8.20 24.28
C ASN A 186 -31.26 9.57 23.67
N PRO A 187 -29.97 9.97 23.69
CA PRO A 187 -29.52 11.28 23.21
C PRO A 187 -29.77 11.57 21.72
N TRP A 188 -30.13 10.57 20.91
CA TRP A 188 -30.46 10.70 19.49
C TRP A 188 -31.96 10.81 19.21
N LYS A 189 -32.79 10.79 20.27
CA LYS A 189 -34.24 10.95 20.14
C LYS A 189 -34.63 12.41 20.09
N VAL A 190 -35.64 12.72 19.27
CA VAL A 190 -36.22 14.05 19.17
C VAL A 190 -36.77 14.49 20.53
N MET A 191 -36.56 15.75 20.86
CA MET A 191 -37.09 16.41 22.05
C MET A 191 -37.87 17.66 21.66
N GLN A 192 -38.68 18.14 22.60
CA GLN A 192 -39.35 19.44 22.50
C GLN A 192 -38.36 20.56 22.15
N GLY A 193 -38.64 21.29 21.08
CA GLY A 193 -37.82 22.38 20.57
C GLY A 193 -36.72 21.98 19.60
N ASP A 194 -36.50 20.68 19.34
CA ASP A 194 -35.56 20.22 18.31
C ASP A 194 -36.04 20.59 16.91
N MET A 195 -35.10 20.76 15.98
CA MET A 195 -35.39 21.33 14.66
C MET A 195 -36.04 20.31 13.71
N VAL A 196 -35.49 19.10 13.62
CA VAL A 196 -35.87 18.09 12.61
C VAL A 196 -36.02 16.72 13.23
N VAL A 197 -37.07 16.02 12.80
CA VAL A 197 -37.32 14.61 13.09
C VAL A 197 -37.20 13.78 11.80
N HIS A 198 -36.55 12.64 11.87
CA HIS A 198 -36.25 11.74 10.76
C HIS A 198 -36.90 10.37 10.99
N PHE A 199 -37.77 9.95 10.07
CA PHE A 199 -38.57 8.72 10.12
C PHE A 199 -37.87 7.55 9.44
N ALA A 200 -36.58 7.35 9.76
CA ALA A 200 -35.74 6.32 9.17
C ALA A 200 -36.36 4.92 9.26
N GLY A 201 -36.52 4.23 8.13
CA GLY A 201 -37.02 2.85 8.09
C GLY A 201 -38.54 2.69 8.22
N THR A 202 -39.31 3.77 8.02
CA THR A 202 -40.78 3.74 8.00
C THR A 202 -41.39 3.42 6.63
N SER A 203 -40.60 2.98 5.64
CA SER A 203 -40.99 2.96 4.21
C SER A 203 -42.39 2.43 3.87
N TYR A 204 -42.85 1.33 4.49
CA TYR A 204 -44.19 0.76 4.24
C TYR A 204 -45.34 1.38 5.06
N PHE A 205 -45.00 2.16 6.08
CA PHE A 205 -45.92 2.71 7.07
C PHE A 205 -45.71 4.21 7.27
N ARG A 206 -45.02 4.86 6.30
CA ARG A 206 -44.49 6.22 6.41
C ARG A 206 -45.57 7.21 6.81
N ASP A 207 -46.69 7.19 6.10
CA ASP A 207 -47.80 8.12 6.34
C ASP A 207 -48.31 8.00 7.77
N SER A 208 -48.55 6.78 8.27
CA SER A 208 -49.02 6.57 9.64
C SER A 208 -48.05 7.09 10.70
N TRP A 209 -46.74 7.10 10.42
CA TRP A 209 -45.72 7.57 11.33
C TRP A 209 -45.44 9.07 11.18
N MET A 210 -45.54 9.62 9.97
CA MET A 210 -45.25 11.03 9.69
C MET A 210 -46.44 11.93 9.99
N GLU A 211 -47.66 11.51 9.65
CA GLU A 211 -48.86 12.36 9.70
C GLU A 211 -49.08 13.01 11.08
N PRO A 212 -49.00 12.29 12.21
CA PRO A 212 -49.21 12.92 13.52
C PRO A 212 -48.10 13.93 13.86
N TRP A 213 -46.85 13.68 13.44
CA TRP A 213 -45.75 14.62 13.66
C TRP A 213 -45.85 15.85 12.76
N ILE A 214 -46.31 15.70 11.51
CA ILE A 214 -46.60 16.82 10.62
C ILE A 214 -47.72 17.68 11.22
N ALA A 215 -48.82 17.06 11.64
CA ALA A 215 -49.91 17.77 12.30
C ALA A 215 -49.42 18.54 13.56
N ARG A 216 -48.47 17.97 14.30
CA ARG A 216 -47.84 18.65 15.44
C ARG A 216 -46.94 19.81 15.04
N ALA A 217 -46.18 19.69 13.95
CA ALA A 217 -45.38 20.78 13.41
C ALA A 217 -46.27 21.93 12.92
N GLU A 218 -47.34 21.62 12.20
CA GLU A 218 -48.33 22.58 11.70
C GLU A 218 -49.11 23.29 12.81
N ALA A 219 -49.30 22.62 13.95
CA ALA A 219 -49.92 23.22 15.13
C ALA A 219 -49.05 24.31 15.80
N GLU A 220 -47.75 24.38 15.47
CA GLU A 220 -46.78 25.35 16.00
C GLU A 220 -46.83 25.48 17.54
N LEU A 221 -47.03 24.36 18.23
CA LEU A 221 -47.17 24.35 19.68
C LEU A 221 -45.91 24.93 20.36
N PRO A 222 -46.03 25.83 21.35
CA PRO A 222 -44.88 26.53 21.94
C PRO A 222 -43.80 25.61 22.52
N GLU A 223 -44.15 24.43 23.00
CA GLU A 223 -43.17 23.47 23.49
C GLU A 223 -42.32 22.84 22.35
N TRP A 224 -42.82 22.81 21.12
CA TRP A 224 -42.13 22.27 19.94
C TRP A 224 -41.56 23.36 19.04
N SER A 225 -42.31 24.42 18.77
CA SER A 225 -41.93 25.57 17.96
C SER A 225 -41.68 26.78 18.85
N ASN A 226 -40.44 26.95 19.29
CA ASN A 226 -40.07 28.14 20.08
C ASN A 226 -38.64 28.64 19.83
N ALA A 227 -38.48 29.94 20.05
CA ALA A 227 -37.21 30.63 19.96
C ALA A 227 -36.31 30.46 21.20
N THR A 228 -36.82 29.95 22.32
CA THR A 228 -36.00 29.75 23.53
C THR A 228 -35.00 28.61 23.34
N THR A 229 -35.46 27.48 22.80
CA THR A 229 -34.62 26.31 22.53
C THR A 229 -33.53 26.63 21.51
N LYS A 230 -33.77 27.55 20.56
CA LYS A 230 -32.72 28.08 19.68
C LYS A 230 -31.51 28.59 20.46
N TRP A 231 -31.69 29.33 21.55
CA TRP A 231 -30.57 29.88 22.34
C TRP A 231 -29.79 28.78 23.05
N THR A 232 -30.49 27.79 23.60
CA THR A 232 -29.88 26.61 24.22
C THR A 232 -29.05 25.84 23.20
N LEU A 233 -29.65 25.47 22.06
CA LEU A 233 -28.97 24.75 20.98
C LEU A 233 -27.80 25.55 20.39
N SER A 234 -27.93 26.87 20.26
CA SER A 234 -26.84 27.73 19.80
C SER A 234 -25.66 27.73 20.76
N THR A 235 -25.94 27.69 22.07
CA THR A 235 -24.91 27.62 23.12
C THR A 235 -24.22 26.27 23.09
N GLU A 236 -25.00 25.18 23.03
CA GLU A 236 -24.49 23.82 22.93
C GLU A 236 -23.61 23.63 21.68
N ALA A 237 -24.08 24.08 20.51
CA ALA A 237 -23.35 23.99 19.26
C ALA A 237 -22.06 24.79 19.29
N ARG A 238 -22.11 26.02 19.81
CA ARG A 238 -20.92 26.85 19.99
C ARG A 238 -19.88 26.16 20.86
N ASP A 239 -20.29 25.66 22.03
CA ASP A 239 -19.38 25.05 22.99
C ASP A 239 -18.78 23.74 22.42
N PHE A 240 -19.60 22.94 21.72
CA PHE A 240 -19.13 21.78 20.96
C PHE A 240 -18.07 22.14 19.92
N TRP A 241 -18.28 23.22 19.15
CA TRP A 241 -17.32 23.64 18.11
C TRP A 241 -16.01 24.17 18.70
N TYR A 242 -16.04 24.86 19.84
CA TYR A 242 -14.82 25.25 20.55
C TYR A 242 -14.01 24.06 21.04
N GLU A 243 -14.68 23.06 21.62
CA GLU A 243 -14.02 21.83 22.05
C GLU A 243 -13.45 21.05 20.86
N THR A 244 -14.24 20.90 19.79
CA THR A 244 -13.84 20.21 18.56
C THR A 244 -12.65 20.91 17.89
N ASN A 245 -12.68 22.24 17.77
CA ASN A 245 -11.58 23.02 17.26
C ASN A 245 -10.29 22.75 18.04
N SER A 246 -10.37 22.76 19.38
CA SER A 246 -9.22 22.51 20.24
C SER A 246 -8.64 21.11 20.03
N LYS A 247 -9.50 20.09 19.96
CA LYS A 247 -9.10 18.70 19.67
C LYS A 247 -8.43 18.57 18.30
N MET A 248 -9.04 19.11 17.25
CA MET A 248 -8.51 19.02 15.89
C MET A 248 -7.17 19.73 15.73
N VAL A 249 -6.98 20.91 16.34
CA VAL A 249 -5.68 21.59 16.33
C VAL A 249 -4.59 20.74 16.98
N VAL A 250 -4.89 20.11 18.13
CA VAL A 250 -3.96 19.24 18.84
C VAL A 250 -3.66 17.98 18.02
N ASP A 251 -4.67 17.34 17.43
CA ASP A 251 -4.50 16.13 16.66
C ASP A 251 -3.68 16.37 15.38
N ARG A 252 -3.92 17.48 14.67
CA ARG A 252 -3.06 17.89 13.54
C ARG A 252 -1.62 18.10 13.95
N ALA A 253 -1.38 18.78 15.08
CA ALA A 253 -0.04 19.01 15.57
C ALA A 253 0.67 17.67 15.87
N LYS A 254 -0.03 16.71 16.48
CA LYS A 254 0.49 15.35 16.72
C LYS A 254 0.80 14.62 15.42
N SER A 255 -0.15 14.59 14.47
CA SER A 255 0.05 13.92 13.18
C SER A 255 1.19 14.53 12.37
N ALA A 256 1.36 15.86 12.42
CA ALA A 256 2.49 16.54 11.78
C ALA A 256 3.83 16.12 12.38
N ILE A 257 3.91 15.98 13.71
CA ILE A 257 5.11 15.49 14.41
C ILE A 257 5.40 14.03 14.01
N GLU A 258 4.38 13.16 14.05
CA GLU A 258 4.51 11.75 13.66
C GLU A 258 5.00 11.57 12.22
N GLU A 259 4.50 12.37 11.28
CA GLU A 259 4.95 12.32 9.88
C GLU A 259 6.40 12.79 9.71
N VAL A 260 6.82 13.81 10.46
CA VAL A 260 8.23 14.23 10.49
C VAL A 260 9.13 13.12 11.04
N GLU A 261 8.71 12.44 12.10
CA GLU A 261 9.43 11.31 12.69
C GLU A 261 9.51 10.11 11.74
N LYS A 262 8.40 9.72 11.12
CA LYS A 262 8.37 8.66 10.09
C LYS A 262 9.28 9.01 8.92
N LYS A 263 9.28 10.26 8.46
CA LYS A 263 10.17 10.73 7.39
C LYS A 263 11.64 10.59 7.79
N ARG A 264 12.01 11.05 8.99
CA ARG A 264 13.38 10.89 9.53
C ARG A 264 13.79 9.43 9.62
N LEU A 265 12.91 8.54 10.07
CA LEU A 265 13.18 7.11 10.16
C LEU A 265 13.39 6.49 8.76
N ARG A 266 12.54 6.84 7.79
CA ARG A 266 12.68 6.40 6.38
C ARG A 266 14.01 6.86 5.77
N GLU A 267 14.39 8.12 6.01
CA GLU A 267 15.68 8.67 5.55
C GLU A 267 16.88 7.94 6.18
N LYS A 268 16.81 7.66 7.49
CA LYS A 268 17.85 6.89 8.20
C LYS A 268 17.98 5.47 7.64
N LEU A 269 16.87 4.75 7.48
CA LEU A 269 16.85 3.40 6.89
C LEU A 269 17.38 3.39 5.46
N ALA A 270 17.03 4.41 4.65
CA ALA A 270 17.55 4.53 3.29
C ALA A 270 19.07 4.78 3.27
N LYS A 271 19.59 5.57 4.22
CA LYS A 271 21.03 5.80 4.37
C LYS A 271 21.77 4.54 4.78
N GLU A 272 21.28 3.83 5.81
CA GLU A 272 21.86 2.55 6.26
C GLU A 272 21.86 1.50 5.14
N LYS A 273 20.78 1.42 4.35
CA LYS A 273 20.70 0.54 3.19
C LYS A 273 21.76 0.88 2.14
N LYS A 274 21.94 2.16 1.81
CA LYS A 274 22.98 2.61 0.86
C LYS A 274 24.40 2.31 1.36
N GLU A 275 24.68 2.58 2.64
CA GLU A 275 25.98 2.28 3.25
C GLU A 275 26.28 0.77 3.23
N LYS A 276 25.27 -0.06 3.49
CA LYS A 276 25.41 -1.52 3.38
C LYS A 276 25.68 -1.96 1.94
N GLU A 277 24.92 -1.45 0.97
CA GLU A 277 25.14 -1.75 -0.45
C GLU A 277 26.53 -1.31 -0.94
N GLU A 278 27.06 -0.19 -0.44
CA GLU A 278 28.41 0.29 -0.76
C GLU A 278 29.49 -0.60 -0.12
N LYS A 279 29.32 -1.01 1.14
CA LYS A 279 30.20 -1.97 1.80
C LYS A 279 30.23 -3.32 1.09
N ASP A 280 29.06 -3.84 0.71
CA ASP A 280 28.94 -5.11 -0.01
C ASP A 280 29.63 -5.03 -1.39
N LYS A 281 29.52 -3.90 -2.09
CA LYS A 281 30.25 -3.65 -3.35
C LYS A 281 31.75 -3.59 -3.15
N LEU A 282 32.21 -2.89 -2.11
CA LEU A 282 33.63 -2.76 -1.78
C LEU A 282 34.24 -4.12 -1.40
N GLU A 283 33.52 -4.91 -0.61
CA GLU A 283 33.94 -6.26 -0.21
C GLU A 283 34.01 -7.20 -1.43
N LYS A 284 33.00 -7.17 -2.30
CA LYS A 284 33.01 -7.94 -3.55
C LYS A 284 34.20 -7.55 -4.45
N ALA A 285 34.49 -6.26 -4.58
CA ALA A 285 35.65 -5.78 -5.33
C ALA A 285 36.98 -6.22 -4.71
N ARG A 286 37.09 -6.24 -3.37
CA ARG A 286 38.28 -6.75 -2.66
C ARG A 286 38.49 -8.24 -2.92
N LEU A 287 37.44 -9.05 -2.78
CA LEU A 287 37.51 -10.49 -3.05
C LEU A 287 37.89 -10.79 -4.50
N GLU A 288 37.39 -10.01 -5.47
CA GLU A 288 37.77 -10.15 -6.88
C GLU A 288 39.24 -9.79 -7.13
N LYS A 289 39.75 -8.75 -6.45
CA LYS A 289 41.16 -8.36 -6.53
C LYS A 289 42.07 -9.42 -5.91
N GLU A 290 41.74 -9.93 -4.72
CA GLU A 290 42.48 -11.02 -4.07
C GLU A 290 42.51 -12.28 -4.94
N LYS A 291 41.39 -12.61 -5.60
CA LYS A 291 41.33 -13.73 -6.55
C LYS A 291 42.27 -13.51 -7.75
N LYS A 292 42.25 -12.32 -8.35
CA LYS A 292 43.16 -11.97 -9.47
C LYS A 292 44.63 -12.02 -9.05
N GLU A 293 44.98 -11.50 -7.87
CA GLU A 293 46.35 -11.56 -7.35
C GLU A 293 46.80 -13.01 -7.09
N LYS A 294 45.91 -13.86 -6.57
CA LYS A 294 46.19 -15.29 -6.40
C LYS A 294 46.40 -15.99 -7.74
N ASP A 295 45.51 -15.77 -8.71
CA ASP A 295 45.62 -16.35 -10.05
C ASP A 295 46.92 -15.90 -10.77
N GLU A 296 47.34 -14.65 -10.56
CA GLU A 296 48.61 -14.10 -11.07
C GLU A 296 49.82 -14.78 -10.43
N LYS A 297 49.78 -14.97 -9.10
CA LYS A 297 50.85 -15.61 -8.34
C LYS A 297 51.00 -17.08 -8.71
N ASP A 298 49.89 -17.79 -8.85
CA ASP A 298 49.85 -19.18 -9.31
C ASP A 298 50.41 -19.31 -10.74
N LYS A 299 50.11 -18.36 -11.64
CA LYS A 299 50.72 -18.29 -12.98
C LYS A 299 52.24 -18.08 -12.91
N GLN A 300 52.70 -17.13 -12.10
CA GLN A 300 54.14 -16.86 -11.95
C GLN A 300 54.89 -18.07 -11.39
N GLU A 301 54.30 -18.75 -10.40
CA GLU A 301 54.87 -19.96 -9.81
C GLU A 301 54.92 -21.10 -10.84
N LYS A 302 53.87 -21.28 -11.65
CA LYS A 302 53.84 -22.27 -12.73
C LYS A 302 54.91 -22.02 -13.78
N VAL A 303 55.11 -20.76 -14.19
CA VAL A 303 56.19 -20.36 -15.11
C VAL A 303 57.57 -20.65 -14.50
N LYS A 304 57.74 -20.38 -13.20
CA LYS A 304 58.99 -20.65 -12.49
C LYS A 304 59.29 -22.16 -12.44
N LEU A 305 58.28 -22.97 -12.16
CA LEU A 305 58.38 -24.43 -12.14
C LEU A 305 58.71 -25.00 -13.53
N GLU A 306 58.09 -24.47 -14.59
CA GLU A 306 58.42 -24.84 -15.98
C GLU A 306 59.87 -24.47 -16.35
N LYS A 307 60.35 -23.31 -15.90
CA LYS A 307 61.72 -22.87 -16.13
C LYS A 307 62.73 -23.77 -15.42
N GLU A 308 62.49 -24.12 -14.16
CA GLU A 308 63.31 -25.09 -13.42
C GLU A 308 63.29 -26.48 -14.08
N LYS A 309 62.13 -26.92 -14.59
CA LYS A 309 62.01 -28.18 -15.32
C LYS A 309 62.83 -28.16 -16.61
N MET A 310 62.77 -27.08 -17.39
CA MET A 310 63.60 -26.94 -18.60
C MET A 310 65.10 -26.87 -18.30
N GLU A 311 65.51 -26.21 -17.22
CA GLU A 311 66.92 -26.22 -16.79
C GLU A 311 67.38 -27.61 -16.37
N LYS A 312 66.54 -28.36 -15.65
CA LYS A 312 66.83 -29.75 -15.28
C LYS A 312 66.93 -30.64 -16.52
N ASP A 313 65.97 -30.55 -17.44
CA ASP A 313 65.99 -31.31 -18.69
C ASP A 313 67.23 -30.96 -19.54
N ARG A 314 67.66 -29.70 -19.55
CA ARG A 314 68.90 -29.27 -20.20
C ARG A 314 70.15 -29.85 -19.52
N ALA A 315 70.20 -29.81 -18.19
CA ALA A 315 71.32 -30.37 -17.43
C ALA A 315 71.42 -31.90 -17.60
N ASP A 316 70.28 -32.59 -17.66
CA ASP A 316 70.22 -34.04 -17.92
C ASP A 316 70.62 -34.35 -19.37
N LYS A 317 70.27 -33.49 -20.33
CA LYS A 317 70.70 -33.60 -21.74
C LYS A 317 72.21 -33.36 -21.90
N GLU A 318 72.76 -32.35 -21.24
CA GLU A 318 74.21 -32.08 -21.21
C GLU A 318 74.97 -33.24 -20.53
N LYS A 319 74.44 -33.83 -19.45
CA LYS A 319 75.00 -35.04 -18.83
C LYS A 319 74.94 -36.25 -19.76
N ALA A 320 73.81 -36.47 -20.45
CA ALA A 320 73.67 -37.57 -21.40
C ALA A 320 74.64 -37.41 -22.60
N GLU A 321 74.86 -36.17 -23.05
CA GLU A 321 75.81 -35.85 -24.11
C GLU A 321 77.26 -36.04 -23.64
N ALA A 322 77.61 -35.61 -22.42
CA ALA A 322 78.91 -35.88 -21.81
C ALA A 322 79.18 -37.38 -21.63
N VAL A 323 78.18 -38.18 -21.26
CA VAL A 323 78.28 -39.64 -21.19
C VAL A 323 78.51 -40.25 -22.58
N ARG A 324 77.77 -39.80 -23.61
CA ARG A 324 77.99 -40.22 -25.00
C ARG A 324 79.37 -39.83 -25.51
N GLN A 325 79.87 -38.66 -25.13
CA GLN A 325 81.18 -38.15 -25.53
C GLN A 325 82.30 -38.94 -24.83
N ALA A 326 82.15 -39.27 -23.55
CA ALA A 326 83.05 -40.17 -22.83
C ALA A 326 83.01 -41.60 -23.38
N GLN A 327 81.85 -42.09 -23.86
CA GLN A 327 81.73 -43.37 -24.56
C GLN A 327 82.43 -43.34 -25.92
N ARG A 328 82.28 -42.27 -26.71
CA ARG A 328 83.01 -42.08 -27.96
C ARG A 328 84.52 -41.95 -27.74
N GLU A 329 84.96 -41.28 -26.68
CA GLU A 329 86.38 -41.20 -26.31
C GLU A 329 86.93 -42.55 -25.84
N LYS A 330 86.11 -43.37 -25.17
CA LYS A 330 86.46 -44.77 -24.88
C LYS A 330 86.57 -45.60 -26.15
N GLU A 331 85.61 -45.54 -27.06
CA GLU A 331 85.67 -46.24 -28.35
C GLU A 331 86.84 -45.77 -29.21
N VAL A 332 87.18 -44.47 -29.19
CA VAL A 332 88.35 -43.94 -29.91
C VAL A 332 89.66 -44.38 -29.25
N LYS A 333 89.73 -44.46 -27.91
CA LYS A 333 90.90 -45.02 -27.21
C LYS A 333 91.04 -46.53 -27.41
N GLU A 334 89.94 -47.25 -27.48
CA GLU A 334 89.92 -48.70 -27.73
C GLU A 334 90.35 -48.99 -29.18
N LYS A 335 89.86 -48.20 -30.15
CA LYS A 335 90.36 -48.23 -31.54
C LYS A 335 91.80 -47.76 -31.69
N ALA A 336 92.26 -46.78 -30.90
CA ALA A 336 93.67 -46.35 -30.90
C ALA A 336 94.60 -47.42 -30.30
N MET A 337 94.13 -48.17 -29.31
CA MET A 337 94.87 -49.29 -28.71
C MET A 337 94.86 -50.55 -29.60
N GLU A 338 93.83 -50.73 -30.44
CA GLU A 338 93.80 -51.71 -31.53
C GLU A 338 94.77 -51.33 -32.67
N LEU A 339 94.82 -50.05 -33.06
CA LEU A 339 95.73 -49.57 -34.12
C LEU A 339 97.21 -49.64 -33.72
N GLU A 340 97.53 -49.48 -32.43
CA GLU A 340 98.90 -49.57 -31.91
C GLU A 340 99.38 -51.03 -31.75
N LYS A 341 98.45 -52.01 -31.73
CA LYS A 341 98.75 -53.45 -31.76
C LYS A 341 98.88 -54.04 -33.16
N GLU A 342 98.38 -53.35 -34.20
CA GLU A 342 98.43 -53.82 -35.60
C GLU A 342 99.62 -53.27 -36.42
N GLN A 343 100.45 -52.35 -35.90
CA GLN A 343 101.65 -51.85 -36.60
C GLN A 343 102.92 -52.72 -36.41
N ALA A 344 102.73 -54.03 -36.23
CA ALA A 344 103.80 -55.04 -36.22
C ALA A 344 103.39 -56.31 -37.00
N LYS A 345 103.03 -56.20 -38.29
CA LYS A 345 103.19 -57.26 -39.33
C LYS A 345 102.72 -56.81 -40.73
N ALA A 346 103.71 -56.41 -41.52
CA ALA A 346 103.95 -56.65 -42.95
C ALA A 346 102.84 -57.17 -43.91
N ILE A 347 102.82 -56.54 -45.10
CA ILE A 347 102.59 -57.07 -46.48
C ILE A 347 101.19 -56.88 -47.14
N ALA A 348 101.24 -56.30 -48.35
CA ALA A 348 100.21 -55.92 -49.34
C ALA A 348 99.56 -57.14 -50.07
N PRO A 349 98.82 -57.01 -51.22
CA PRO A 349 97.89 -55.99 -51.77
C PRO A 349 96.53 -56.59 -52.29
N THR A 350 95.70 -55.76 -52.96
CA THR A 350 94.68 -56.08 -54.03
C THR A 350 93.34 -56.69 -53.54
N ASP A 351 92.14 -56.49 -54.12
CA ASP A 351 91.65 -55.92 -55.38
C ASP A 351 90.11 -55.70 -55.31
N GLN A 352 89.54 -54.82 -56.16
CA GLN A 352 88.16 -54.84 -56.74
C GLN A 352 86.92 -54.79 -55.80
N ALA A 353 85.74 -54.26 -56.15
CA ALA A 353 85.17 -53.53 -57.29
C ALA A 353 83.72 -53.09 -56.89
N GLN A 354 83.21 -52.01 -57.52
CA GLN A 354 81.82 -51.79 -58.00
C GLN A 354 80.63 -51.96 -57.01
N GLY A 355 79.57 -51.14 -56.97
CA GLY A 355 79.08 -50.04 -57.80
C GLY A 355 77.67 -49.61 -57.34
N THR A 356 77.09 -48.65 -58.05
CA THR A 356 75.65 -48.31 -58.19
C THR A 356 74.87 -47.66 -57.03
N GLN A 357 74.74 -46.32 -57.08
CA GLN A 357 73.50 -45.51 -57.32
C GLN A 357 72.13 -46.25 -57.51
N PRO A 358 70.96 -45.57 -57.55
CA PRO A 358 70.43 -44.34 -56.89
C PRO A 358 68.94 -44.56 -56.42
N PRO A 359 67.92 -43.69 -56.69
CA PRO A 359 67.45 -42.48 -55.99
C PRO A 359 65.95 -42.54 -55.55
N GLU A 360 65.35 -41.36 -55.30
CA GLU A 360 63.90 -41.01 -55.23
C GLU A 360 63.25 -41.09 -53.84
N GLN A 361 62.90 -39.96 -53.18
CA GLN A 361 61.68 -39.13 -53.32
C GLN A 361 60.36 -39.89 -53.00
N PRO A 362 59.21 -39.24 -52.66
CA PRO A 362 58.93 -37.84 -52.33
C PRO A 362 57.88 -37.62 -51.19
N PHE A 363 57.61 -36.34 -50.85
CA PHE A 363 56.29 -35.74 -50.52
C PHE A 363 55.37 -36.27 -49.39
N LYS A 364 55.03 -35.38 -48.43
CA LYS A 364 53.68 -34.77 -48.14
C LYS A 364 53.57 -34.28 -46.69
N THR A 365 53.53 -32.97 -46.47
CA THR A 365 52.36 -32.12 -46.14
C THR A 365 51.76 -32.31 -44.74
N GLU A 366 51.94 -31.28 -43.92
CA GLU A 366 51.00 -30.65 -42.99
C GLU A 366 49.85 -31.49 -42.42
N SER A 367 49.86 -31.67 -41.11
CA SER A 367 48.63 -31.91 -40.34
C SER A 367 48.64 -31.12 -39.04
N SER A 368 47.66 -30.23 -38.95
CA SER A 368 47.24 -29.39 -37.84
C SER A 368 47.00 -30.17 -36.53
N THR A 369 47.31 -29.45 -35.46
CA THR A 369 47.28 -29.77 -34.03
C THR A 369 45.85 -29.96 -33.47
N THR A 370 45.68 -31.10 -32.77
CA THR A 370 44.85 -31.41 -31.57
C THR A 370 43.33 -31.20 -31.54
N MET A 371 42.61 -32.33 -31.50
CA MET A 371 41.46 -32.59 -30.59
C MET A 371 41.98 -32.82 -29.15
N GLY A 372 41.33 -32.29 -28.11
CA GLY A 372 40.27 -32.97 -27.33
C GLY A 372 40.88 -33.46 -26.00
N ALA A 373 40.21 -33.55 -24.85
CA ALA A 373 38.84 -33.39 -24.43
C ALA A 373 38.86 -33.21 -22.90
N GLY A 374 37.74 -32.79 -22.29
CA GLY A 374 37.60 -32.89 -20.83
C GLY A 374 36.30 -32.38 -20.23
N SER A 375 35.49 -33.33 -19.76
CA SER A 375 34.48 -33.25 -18.67
C SER A 375 33.06 -32.79 -19.05
N LEU A 376 31.99 -33.62 -18.99
CA LEU A 376 31.32 -34.26 -17.81
C LEU A 376 30.86 -33.23 -16.76
N ASP A 377 29.69 -33.29 -16.11
CA ASP A 377 28.36 -33.90 -16.31
C ASP A 377 27.48 -33.38 -15.13
N ILE A 378 26.16 -33.37 -15.29
CA ILE A 378 25.08 -33.59 -14.28
C ILE A 378 24.86 -32.62 -13.06
N SER A 379 23.67 -31.99 -13.12
CA SER A 379 22.61 -31.85 -12.09
C SER A 379 22.51 -30.70 -11.07
N SER A 380 21.24 -30.25 -10.98
CA SER A 380 20.50 -29.80 -9.79
C SER A 380 20.89 -28.40 -9.24
N SER A 381 20.02 -27.55 -8.72
CA SER A 381 18.57 -27.56 -8.46
C SER A 381 18.12 -26.09 -8.25
N ALA A 382 16.81 -25.85 -8.31
CA ALA A 382 16.01 -24.89 -7.53
C ALA A 382 16.53 -23.44 -7.34
N SER A 383 15.76 -22.39 -7.60
CA SER A 383 14.52 -22.15 -6.86
C SER A 383 13.71 -21.00 -7.46
N GLU A 384 12.45 -21.33 -7.67
CA GLU A 384 11.29 -20.46 -7.72
C GLU A 384 11.00 -19.91 -6.30
N ILE A 385 10.46 -18.71 -6.17
CA ILE A 385 9.27 -18.41 -5.34
C ILE A 385 8.92 -16.92 -5.45
N GLN A 386 7.79 -16.72 -6.10
CA GLN A 386 7.04 -15.48 -6.19
C GLN A 386 5.89 -15.54 -5.16
N ARG A 387 5.53 -14.36 -4.64
CA ARG A 387 4.51 -14.12 -3.61
C ARG A 387 3.13 -14.68 -3.99
N ARG A 388 2.40 -15.23 -3.01
CA ARG A 388 1.02 -14.85 -2.62
C ARG A 388 0.58 -15.64 -1.37
N ARG A 389 0.04 -14.92 -0.39
CA ARG A 389 -0.75 -15.46 0.73
C ARG A 389 -2.22 -15.11 0.46
N GLN A 390 -3.08 -16.10 0.60
CA GLN A 390 -4.50 -15.98 0.95
C GLN A 390 -4.75 -17.10 1.97
N ASP A 391 -5.07 -16.68 3.19
CA ASP A 391 -6.27 -17.07 3.94
C ASP A 391 -6.47 -16.02 5.05
#